data_AF-A0A7Y5PM84-F1
#
_entry.id   AF-A0A7Y5PM84-F1
#
_cell.length_a   1.000
_cell.length_b   1.000
_cell.length_c   1.000
_cell.angle_alpha   90.00
_cell.angle_beta   90.00
_cell.angle_gamma   90.00
#
_symmetry.space_group_name_H-M   'P 1'
#
loop_
_entity.id
_entity.type
_entity.pdbx_description
1 polymer ?
#
loop_
_entity_poly.entity_id
_entity_poly.type
_entity_poly.pdbx_seq_one_letter_code
_entity_poly.pdbx_strand_id
1 'polypeptide(L)'
;TPGCVCEATEFTDLLYKFNELEGDVVGVSPDTPESHKKFEKKYGLQVRLLADPEHAIMRKYGAWVSGQIGDVRHGRVVRTTYILDPGGRIAWHWPETRPEASPGATASPPLATQAGRILAHPVFLTWTALVTCSYGGLFIFLSGSGHVLIRVLGMAPAQAGLVMSTSSLAYIAGTLVCRRWLLRHGLVGSVLRGSGFTLAAALLLGLQAWSDTRSVWSVMAPVWLYALGHGVHQPCAQAGSVGPFPHAAGVASALAGFVLAAGAFGTGLWLGWALDDTTRALALGMSMAAACALGVIWGAVRRLREPWHG
;
A
#
# COMPACT_ATOMS: atom_id res chain seq x y z
N THR A 1 4.98 21.06 -3.06
CA THR A 1 4.71 19.85 -2.24
C THR A 1 4.98 18.60 -3.08
N PRO A 2 5.11 17.38 -2.53
CA PRO A 2 5.38 16.17 -3.31
C PRO A 2 4.36 15.94 -4.44
N GLY A 3 3.08 16.24 -4.19
CA GLY A 3 2.04 16.14 -5.21
C GLY A 3 2.23 17.08 -6.39
N CYS A 4 2.58 18.37 -6.15
CA CYS A 4 2.88 19.30 -7.24
C CYS A 4 4.12 18.91 -8.05
N VAL A 5 5.09 18.22 -7.42
CA VAL A 5 6.26 17.69 -8.13
C VAL A 5 5.84 16.57 -9.07
N CYS A 6 5.13 15.55 -8.56
CA CYS A 6 4.67 14.43 -9.38
C CYS A 6 3.83 14.90 -10.56
N GLU A 7 2.85 15.77 -10.31
CA GLU A 7 1.95 16.28 -11.34
C GLU A 7 2.69 17.05 -12.43
N ALA A 8 3.55 18.01 -12.06
CA ALA A 8 4.29 18.79 -13.05
C ALA A 8 5.28 17.94 -13.88
N THR A 9 5.88 16.92 -13.25
CA THR A 9 6.74 15.96 -13.94
C THR A 9 5.95 15.05 -14.88
N GLU A 10 4.81 14.51 -14.44
CA GLU A 10 3.94 13.68 -15.29
C GLU A 10 3.42 14.44 -16.52
N PHE A 11 3.00 15.71 -16.34
CA PHE A 11 2.62 16.55 -17.48
C PHE A 11 3.79 16.82 -18.40
N THR A 12 4.99 17.07 -17.87
CA THR A 12 6.21 17.24 -18.66
C THR A 12 6.51 15.99 -19.51
N ASP A 13 6.42 14.80 -18.92
CA ASP A 13 6.67 13.53 -19.61
C ASP A 13 5.64 13.24 -20.71
N LEU A 14 4.44 13.80 -20.59
CA LEU A 14 3.32 13.60 -21.51
C LEU A 14 3.13 14.74 -22.51
N LEU A 15 3.94 15.80 -22.47
CA LEU A 15 3.79 16.98 -23.37
C LEU A 15 3.71 16.60 -24.85
N TYR A 16 4.46 15.58 -25.30
CA TYR A 16 4.40 15.14 -26.69
C TYR A 16 2.99 14.72 -27.13
N LYS A 17 2.22 14.07 -26.25
CA LYS A 17 0.83 13.66 -26.56
C LYS A 17 -0.10 14.84 -26.66
N PHE A 18 0.11 15.86 -25.82
CA PHE A 18 -0.68 17.09 -25.87
C PHE A 18 -0.36 17.87 -27.15
N ASN A 19 0.93 17.94 -27.53
CA ASN A 19 1.36 18.57 -28.79
C ASN A 19 0.78 17.86 -30.03
N GLU A 20 0.70 16.53 -30.05
CA GLU A 20 0.04 15.76 -31.12
C GLU A 20 -1.45 16.10 -31.27
N LEU A 21 -2.08 16.56 -30.19
CA LEU A 21 -3.48 17.01 -30.15
C LEU A 21 -3.62 18.53 -30.32
N GLU A 22 -2.54 19.22 -30.70
CA GLU A 22 -2.47 20.70 -30.80
C GLU A 22 -2.85 21.42 -29.49
N GLY A 23 -2.61 20.76 -28.35
CA GLY A 23 -2.95 21.25 -27.02
C GLY A 23 -1.73 21.76 -26.24
N ASP A 24 -1.83 22.97 -25.71
CA ASP A 24 -0.86 23.56 -24.78
C ASP A 24 -1.17 23.18 -23.33
N VAL A 25 -0.13 22.84 -22.54
CA VAL A 25 -0.24 22.60 -21.10
C VAL A 25 0.38 23.76 -20.33
N VAL A 26 -0.39 24.35 -19.43
CA VAL A 26 0.04 25.48 -18.59
C VAL A 26 -0.33 25.22 -17.13
N GLY A 27 0.66 25.27 -16.24
CA GLY A 27 0.45 25.25 -14.80
C GLY A 27 0.35 26.67 -14.23
N VAL A 28 -0.49 26.87 -13.21
CA VAL A 28 -0.64 28.16 -12.53
C VAL A 28 -0.46 27.95 -11.01
N SER A 29 0.33 28.78 -10.35
CA SER A 29 0.52 28.70 -8.89
C SER A 29 0.72 30.08 -8.25
N PRO A 30 0.53 30.23 -6.92
CA PRO A 30 0.75 31.49 -6.21
C PRO A 30 2.23 31.85 -6.07
N ASP A 31 3.13 30.96 -6.49
CA ASP A 31 4.56 31.17 -6.34
C ASP A 31 5.06 32.24 -7.31
N THR A 32 6.19 32.85 -6.98
CA THR A 32 6.80 33.88 -7.82
C THR A 32 7.50 33.28 -9.05
N PRO A 33 7.72 34.06 -10.11
CA PRO A 33 8.47 33.60 -11.28
C PRO A 33 9.88 33.07 -10.95
N GLU A 34 10.55 33.63 -9.94
CA GLU A 34 11.86 33.17 -9.49
C GLU A 34 11.78 31.79 -8.85
N SER A 35 10.71 31.51 -8.10
CA SER A 35 10.43 30.19 -7.52
C SER A 35 10.18 29.16 -8.62
N HIS A 36 9.39 29.52 -9.64
CA HIS A 36 9.15 28.67 -10.82
C HIS A 36 10.43 28.33 -11.56
N LYS A 37 11.28 29.32 -11.88
CA LYS A 37 12.57 29.05 -12.55
C LYS A 37 13.46 28.09 -11.77
N LYS A 38 13.50 28.22 -10.44
CA LYS A 38 14.24 27.28 -9.57
C LYS A 38 13.60 25.88 -9.60
N PHE A 39 12.28 25.82 -9.61
CA PHE A 39 11.51 24.58 -9.64
C PHE A 39 11.68 23.83 -10.96
N GLU A 40 11.52 24.52 -12.09
CA GLU A 40 11.76 24.02 -13.45
C GLU A 40 13.17 23.45 -13.57
N LYS A 41 14.19 24.22 -13.17
CA LYS A 41 15.59 23.77 -13.23
C LYS A 41 15.86 22.57 -12.33
N LYS A 42 15.25 22.53 -11.14
CA LYS A 42 15.48 21.46 -10.16
C LYS A 42 14.91 20.12 -10.63
N TYR A 43 13.75 20.13 -11.29
CA TYR A 43 13.03 18.91 -11.67
C TYR A 43 12.99 18.66 -13.19
N GLY A 44 13.68 19.48 -13.99
CA GLY A 44 13.76 19.33 -15.45
C GLY A 44 12.41 19.54 -16.14
N LEU A 45 11.56 20.43 -15.62
CA LEU A 45 10.21 20.62 -16.13
C LEU A 45 10.22 21.37 -17.47
N GLN A 46 9.35 20.96 -18.38
CA GLN A 46 9.14 21.63 -19.67
C GLN A 46 7.74 22.26 -19.77
N VAL A 47 6.84 21.92 -18.86
CA VAL A 47 5.52 22.55 -18.76
C VAL A 47 5.68 24.04 -18.43
N ARG A 48 4.89 24.88 -19.10
CA ARG A 48 4.90 26.33 -18.86
C ARG A 48 4.23 26.63 -17.52
N LEU A 49 4.91 27.36 -16.63
CA LEU A 49 4.36 27.79 -15.35
C LEU A 49 4.06 29.29 -15.35
N LEU A 50 2.85 29.67 -14.93
CA LEU A 50 2.43 31.05 -14.74
C LEU A 50 2.34 31.36 -13.24
N ALA A 51 3.01 32.43 -12.84
CA ALA A 51 2.94 32.98 -11.50
C ALA A 51 1.66 33.82 -11.34
N ASP A 52 0.89 33.54 -10.29
CA ASP A 52 -0.30 34.29 -9.91
C ASP A 52 -0.25 34.63 -8.40
N PRO A 53 0.72 35.45 -7.96
CA PRO A 53 0.94 35.76 -6.54
C PRO A 53 -0.24 36.51 -5.89
N GLU A 54 -1.04 37.21 -6.70
CA GLU A 54 -2.24 37.91 -6.25
C GLU A 54 -3.51 37.04 -6.30
N HIS A 55 -3.40 35.80 -6.78
CA HIS A 55 -4.49 34.82 -6.91
C HIS A 55 -5.61 35.27 -7.85
N ALA A 56 -5.33 36.16 -8.81
CA ALA A 56 -6.34 36.73 -9.69
C ALA A 56 -6.91 35.70 -10.67
N ILE A 57 -6.05 34.83 -11.21
CA ILE A 57 -6.45 33.74 -12.09
C ILE A 57 -7.08 32.63 -11.25
N MET A 58 -6.40 32.20 -10.18
CA MET A 58 -6.87 31.09 -9.34
C MET A 58 -8.25 31.38 -8.73
N ARG A 59 -8.55 32.62 -8.31
CA ARG A 59 -9.90 32.98 -7.82
C ARG A 59 -10.97 32.89 -8.91
N LYS A 60 -10.68 33.32 -10.14
CA LYS A 60 -11.63 33.23 -11.26
C LYS A 60 -11.98 31.78 -11.61
N TYR A 61 -11.00 30.89 -11.49
CA TYR A 61 -11.14 29.46 -11.77
C TYR A 61 -11.48 28.62 -10.53
N GLY A 62 -11.85 29.23 -9.40
CA GLY A 62 -12.18 28.49 -8.17
C GLY A 62 -11.03 27.65 -7.58
N ALA A 63 -9.80 27.90 -8.00
CA ALA A 63 -8.59 27.21 -7.56
C ALA A 63 -7.95 27.84 -6.31
N TRP A 64 -8.60 28.84 -5.70
CA TRP A 64 -8.15 29.48 -4.46
C TRP A 64 -9.28 29.56 -3.44
N VAL A 65 -9.04 28.96 -2.26
CA VAL A 65 -9.98 28.98 -1.14
C VAL A 65 -9.35 29.69 0.05
N SER A 66 -10.04 30.72 0.55
CA SER A 66 -9.72 31.37 1.82
C SER A 66 -10.43 30.63 2.96
N GLY A 67 -9.65 30.05 3.86
CA GLY A 67 -10.12 29.50 5.13
C GLY A 67 -9.77 30.40 6.32
N GLN A 68 -10.39 30.12 7.46
CA GLN A 68 -10.09 30.73 8.74
C GLN A 68 -9.92 29.63 9.79
N ILE A 69 -8.81 29.65 10.53
CA ILE A 69 -8.55 28.76 11.67
C ILE A 69 -8.33 29.65 12.88
N GLY A 70 -9.30 29.67 13.80
CA GLY A 70 -9.33 30.67 14.89
C GLY A 70 -9.46 32.09 14.32
N ASP A 71 -8.55 32.99 14.72
CA ASP A 71 -8.49 34.36 14.18
C ASP A 71 -7.57 34.51 12.94
N VAL A 72 -6.93 33.42 12.50
CA VAL A 72 -5.93 33.47 11.43
C VAL A 72 -6.55 33.03 10.10
N ARG A 73 -6.58 33.96 9.13
CA ARG A 73 -6.96 33.67 7.73
C ARG A 73 -5.84 32.91 7.03
N HIS A 74 -6.17 31.79 6.42
CA HIS A 74 -5.25 30.95 5.66
C HIS A 74 -5.80 30.77 4.24
N GLY A 75 -4.99 31.06 3.23
CA GLY A 75 -5.31 30.71 1.85
C GLY A 75 -4.78 29.33 1.48
N ARG A 76 -5.52 28.57 0.67
CA ARG A 76 -5.06 27.31 0.09
C ARG A 76 -5.38 27.26 -1.40
N VAL A 77 -4.42 26.77 -2.17
CA VAL A 77 -4.63 26.36 -3.57
C VAL A 77 -5.41 25.05 -3.62
N VAL A 78 -6.50 25.04 -4.36
CA VAL A 78 -7.25 23.84 -4.73
C VAL A 78 -6.71 23.36 -6.07
N ARG A 79 -6.24 22.11 -6.15
CA ARG A 79 -5.70 21.54 -7.37
C ARG A 79 -6.85 21.17 -8.28
N THR A 80 -6.87 21.83 -9.42
CA THR A 80 -7.92 21.70 -10.41
C THR A 80 -7.30 21.70 -11.79
N THR A 81 -7.79 20.82 -12.67
CA THR A 81 -7.40 20.78 -14.08
C THR A 81 -8.59 21.15 -14.96
N TYR A 82 -8.36 22.08 -15.88
CA TYR A 82 -9.35 22.51 -16.87
C TYR A 82 -8.82 22.21 -18.27
N ILE A 83 -9.72 21.78 -19.16
CA ILE A 83 -9.48 21.79 -20.61
C ILE A 83 -10.23 22.99 -21.18
N LEU A 84 -9.51 23.85 -21.89
CA LEU A 84 -10.08 24.99 -22.60
C LEU A 84 -10.17 24.66 -24.10
N ASP A 85 -11.27 25.02 -24.74
CA ASP A 85 -11.39 24.96 -26.20
C ASP A 85 -10.62 26.12 -26.86
N PRO A 86 -10.41 26.11 -28.20
CA PRO A 86 -9.73 27.21 -28.90
C PRO A 86 -10.41 28.58 -28.77
N GLY A 87 -11.69 28.63 -28.37
CA GLY A 87 -12.42 29.86 -28.06
C GLY A 87 -12.22 30.34 -26.61
N GLY A 88 -11.41 29.65 -25.81
CA GLY A 88 -11.14 29.96 -24.40
C GLY A 88 -12.26 29.54 -23.44
N ARG A 89 -13.20 28.70 -23.86
CA ARG A 89 -14.29 28.19 -22.99
C ARG A 89 -13.86 26.91 -22.31
N ILE A 90 -14.33 26.68 -21.09
CA ILE A 90 -14.08 25.43 -20.37
C ILE A 90 -14.85 24.29 -21.06
N ALA A 91 -14.12 23.40 -21.73
CA ALA A 91 -14.65 22.19 -22.34
C ALA A 91 -14.79 21.05 -21.32
N TRP A 92 -13.88 20.99 -20.34
CA TRP A 92 -13.92 20.00 -19.27
C TRP A 92 -13.25 20.51 -17.98
N HIS A 93 -13.68 19.97 -16.84
CA HIS A 93 -13.16 20.27 -15.52
C HIS A 93 -13.02 18.97 -14.71
N TRP A 94 -11.80 18.70 -14.22
CA TRP A 94 -11.58 17.68 -13.20
C TRP A 94 -11.71 18.30 -11.80
N PRO A 95 -12.73 17.92 -11.01
CA PRO A 95 -12.87 18.42 -9.65
C PRO A 95 -11.71 17.93 -8.77
N GLU A 96 -11.32 18.75 -7.78
CA GLU A 96 -10.32 18.38 -6.78
C GLU A 96 -10.70 17.06 -6.10
N THR A 97 -9.72 16.14 -6.05
CA THR A 97 -9.89 14.80 -5.47
C THR A 97 -10.16 14.82 -3.96
N ARG A 98 -9.82 15.93 -3.30
CA ARG A 98 -10.14 16.22 -1.90
C ARG A 98 -11.32 17.21 -1.81
N PRO A 99 -12.52 16.79 -1.40
CA PRO A 99 -13.64 17.70 -1.21
C PRO A 99 -13.27 18.88 -0.31
N GLU A 100 -13.77 20.08 -0.65
CA GLU A 100 -13.76 21.21 0.29
C GLU A 100 -14.38 20.74 1.62
N ALA A 101 -13.75 21.12 2.73
CA ALA A 101 -14.34 20.84 4.05
C ALA A 101 -15.69 21.55 4.11
N SER A 102 -16.78 20.79 4.05
CA SER A 102 -18.13 21.33 4.06
C SER A 102 -18.38 22.17 5.33
N PRO A 103 -19.21 23.23 5.27
CA PRO A 103 -19.71 23.91 6.45
C PRO A 103 -20.63 22.93 7.23
N GLY A 104 -20.02 22.09 8.05
CA GLY A 104 -20.62 20.87 8.58
C GLY A 104 -19.62 19.72 8.77
N ALA A 105 -18.37 19.85 8.31
CA ALA A 105 -17.28 18.91 8.58
C ALA A 105 -16.99 18.73 10.08
N THR A 106 -17.42 19.68 10.92
CA THR A 106 -17.44 19.56 12.39
C THR A 106 -18.51 18.59 12.92
N ALA A 107 -19.48 18.19 12.10
CA ALA A 107 -20.46 17.15 12.36
C ALA A 107 -20.05 15.77 11.80
N SER A 108 -18.75 15.56 11.54
CA SER A 108 -18.23 14.22 11.32
C SER A 108 -18.48 13.39 12.59
N PRO A 109 -18.99 12.14 12.50
CA PRO A 109 -19.12 11.30 13.68
C PRO A 109 -17.75 11.22 14.38
N PRO A 110 -17.71 11.18 15.72
CA PRO A 110 -16.45 11.12 16.45
C PRO A 110 -15.55 10.02 15.88
N LEU A 111 -14.23 10.26 15.87
CA LEU A 111 -13.25 9.31 15.33
C LEU A 111 -13.47 7.89 15.88
N ALA A 112 -13.82 7.77 17.16
CA ALA A 112 -14.15 6.51 17.80
C ALA A 112 -15.36 5.79 17.16
N THR A 113 -16.42 6.54 16.81
CA THR A 113 -17.61 6.00 16.15
C THR A 113 -17.29 5.56 14.72
N GLN A 114 -16.49 6.33 13.98
CA GLN A 114 -16.01 5.94 12.65
C GLN A 114 -15.14 4.68 12.72
N ALA A 115 -14.19 4.66 13.65
CA ALA A 115 -13.33 3.52 13.87
C ALA A 115 -14.11 2.26 14.25
N GLY A 116 -15.09 2.40 15.16
CA GLY A 116 -15.98 1.30 15.55
C GLY A 116 -16.79 0.75 14.37
N ARG A 117 -17.31 1.61 13.49
CA ARG A 117 -18.02 1.18 12.28
C ARG A 117 -17.10 0.42 11.30
N ILE A 118 -15.88 0.90 11.10
CA ILE A 118 -14.89 0.24 10.23
C ILE A 118 -14.48 -1.12 10.82
N LEU A 119 -14.18 -1.18 12.12
CA LEU A 119 -13.82 -2.42 12.81
C LEU A 119 -14.96 -3.44 12.82
N ALA A 120 -16.22 -3.00 12.80
CA ALA A 120 -17.37 -3.90 12.68
C ALA A 120 -17.64 -4.35 11.23
N HIS A 121 -16.98 -3.75 10.24
CA HIS A 121 -17.30 -4.00 8.83
C HIS A 121 -16.68 -5.33 8.35
N PRO A 122 -17.49 -6.28 7.83
CA PRO A 122 -17.01 -7.64 7.53
C PRO A 122 -15.95 -7.68 6.42
N VAL A 123 -16.03 -6.78 5.43
CA VAL A 123 -15.01 -6.68 4.36
C VAL A 123 -13.68 -6.18 4.93
N PHE A 124 -13.72 -5.22 5.86
CA PHE A 124 -12.52 -4.70 6.52
C PHE A 124 -11.86 -5.80 7.35
N LEU A 125 -12.65 -6.49 8.17
CA LEU A 125 -12.20 -7.60 9.00
C LEU A 125 -11.59 -8.72 8.18
N THR A 126 -12.22 -9.08 7.06
CA THR A 126 -11.73 -10.16 6.17
C THR A 126 -10.36 -9.81 5.58
N TRP A 127 -10.21 -8.62 5.01
CA TRP A 127 -8.94 -8.21 4.41
C TRP A 127 -7.85 -8.00 5.46
N THR A 128 -8.20 -7.37 6.59
CA THR A 128 -7.24 -7.13 7.67
C THR A 128 -6.80 -8.43 8.32
N ALA A 129 -7.69 -9.42 8.48
CA ALA A 129 -7.32 -10.76 8.93
C ALA A 129 -6.31 -11.42 7.99
N LEU A 130 -6.49 -11.30 6.67
CA LEU A 130 -5.52 -11.82 5.70
C LEU A 130 -4.16 -11.11 5.82
N VAL A 131 -4.14 -9.77 5.93
CA VAL A 131 -2.90 -9.00 6.17
C VAL A 131 -2.19 -9.54 7.41
N THR A 132 -2.91 -9.67 8.53
CA THR A 132 -2.33 -10.09 9.81
C THR A 132 -1.82 -11.53 9.77
N CYS A 133 -2.60 -12.48 9.25
CA CYS A 133 -2.17 -13.88 9.15
C CYS A 133 -0.97 -14.05 8.21
N SER A 134 -0.97 -13.36 7.06
CA SER A 134 0.14 -13.46 6.11
C SER A 134 1.40 -12.75 6.61
N TYR A 135 1.27 -11.65 7.34
CA TYR A 135 2.44 -10.99 7.92
C TYR A 135 2.97 -11.73 9.14
N GLY A 136 2.11 -12.38 9.93
CA GLY A 136 2.53 -13.16 11.10
C GLY A 136 3.60 -14.20 10.78
N GLY A 137 3.44 -14.97 9.70
CA GLY A 137 4.46 -15.94 9.30
C GLY A 137 5.74 -15.29 8.78
N LEU A 138 5.65 -14.19 8.03
CA LEU A 138 6.85 -13.45 7.61
C LEU A 138 7.59 -12.86 8.82
N PHE A 139 6.86 -12.34 9.80
CA PHE A 139 7.43 -11.82 11.04
C PHE A 139 8.15 -12.91 11.83
N ILE A 140 7.57 -14.12 11.94
CA ILE A 140 8.24 -15.29 12.55
C ILE A 140 9.59 -15.56 11.89
N PHE A 141 9.61 -15.54 10.55
CA PHE A 141 10.86 -15.69 9.82
C PHE A 141 11.85 -14.56 10.13
N LEU A 142 11.44 -13.31 10.02
CA LEU A 142 12.33 -12.16 10.23
C LEU A 142 12.91 -12.13 11.65
N SER A 143 12.10 -12.46 12.66
CA SER A 143 12.53 -12.46 14.07
C SER A 143 13.30 -13.73 14.46
N GLY A 144 12.94 -14.90 13.92
CA GLY A 144 13.53 -16.19 14.30
C GLY A 144 14.67 -16.69 13.42
N SER A 145 14.80 -16.18 12.20
CA SER A 145 15.79 -16.66 11.21
C SER A 145 17.23 -16.52 11.66
N GLY A 146 17.58 -15.45 12.38
CA GLY A 146 18.94 -15.28 12.92
C GLY A 146 19.33 -16.44 13.85
N HIS A 147 18.44 -16.81 14.77
CA HIS A 147 18.64 -17.97 15.65
C HIS A 147 18.73 -19.26 14.85
N VAL A 148 17.78 -19.51 13.96
CA VAL A 148 17.72 -20.76 13.17
C VAL A 148 18.93 -20.92 12.25
N LEU A 149 19.28 -19.90 11.46
CA LEU A 149 20.37 -20.00 10.49
C LEU A 149 21.75 -20.03 11.17
N ILE A 150 21.96 -19.21 12.20
CA ILE A 150 23.29 -19.07 12.83
C ILE A 150 23.49 -20.10 13.95
N ARG A 151 22.55 -20.19 14.90
CA ARG A 151 22.70 -21.07 16.08
C ARG A 151 22.34 -22.52 15.77
N VAL A 152 21.23 -22.76 15.08
CA VAL A 152 20.74 -24.14 14.83
C VAL A 152 21.43 -24.78 13.62
N LEU A 153 21.57 -24.04 12.52
CA LEU A 153 22.19 -24.54 11.28
C LEU A 153 23.69 -24.22 11.16
N GLY A 154 24.26 -23.47 12.10
CA GLY A 154 25.70 -23.23 12.18
C GLY A 154 26.28 -22.33 11.10
N MET A 155 25.44 -21.52 10.42
CA MET A 155 25.93 -20.63 9.37
C MET A 155 26.71 -19.45 9.95
N ALA A 156 27.74 -19.00 9.24
CA ALA A 156 28.37 -17.73 9.55
C ALA A 156 27.36 -16.57 9.35
N PRO A 157 27.39 -15.50 10.18
CA PRO A 157 26.43 -14.39 10.08
C PRO A 157 26.32 -13.75 8.69
N ALA A 158 27.44 -13.61 7.97
CA ALA A 158 27.45 -13.08 6.61
C ALA A 158 26.70 -14.00 5.61
N GLN A 159 26.88 -15.32 5.75
CA GLN A 159 26.18 -16.30 4.92
C GLN A 159 24.68 -16.32 5.24
N ALA A 160 24.32 -16.26 6.53
CA ALA A 160 22.93 -16.16 6.95
C ALA A 160 22.27 -14.91 6.36
N GLY A 161 22.93 -13.75 6.40
CA GLY A 161 22.44 -12.51 5.77
C GLY A 161 22.24 -12.63 4.26
N LEU A 162 23.20 -13.22 3.54
CA LEU A 162 23.07 -13.47 2.10
C LEU A 162 21.89 -14.39 1.79
N VAL A 163 21.73 -15.48 2.54
CA VAL A 163 20.61 -16.40 2.37
C VAL A 163 19.29 -15.71 2.70
N MET A 164 19.20 -14.90 3.76
CA MET A 164 18.00 -14.13 4.07
C MET A 164 17.65 -13.14 2.94
N SER A 165 18.63 -12.53 2.27
CA SER A 165 18.37 -11.59 1.17
C SER A 165 17.62 -12.23 -0.01
N THR A 166 17.76 -13.54 -0.21
CA THR A 166 17.01 -14.27 -1.24
C THR A 166 15.50 -14.28 -0.99
N SER A 167 15.06 -14.22 0.28
CA SER A 167 13.64 -14.09 0.63
C SER A 167 13.06 -12.73 0.20
N SER A 168 13.88 -11.67 0.20
CA SER A 168 13.49 -10.36 -0.32
C SER A 168 13.30 -10.40 -1.84
N LEU A 169 14.14 -11.13 -2.57
CA LEU A 169 13.97 -11.34 -4.01
C LEU A 169 12.66 -12.09 -4.32
N ALA A 170 12.35 -13.13 -3.54
CA ALA A 170 11.09 -13.86 -3.65
C ALA A 170 9.88 -12.97 -3.35
N TYR A 171 9.95 -12.12 -2.32
CA TYR A 171 8.91 -11.13 -2.02
C TYR A 171 8.72 -10.12 -3.16
N ILE A 172 9.81 -9.56 -3.70
CA ILE A 172 9.76 -8.63 -4.84
C ILE A 172 9.15 -9.32 -6.07
N ALA A 173 9.55 -10.55 -6.37
CA ALA A 173 8.94 -11.31 -7.45
C ALA A 173 7.43 -11.48 -7.24
N GLY A 174 7.00 -11.77 -6.00
CA GLY A 174 5.60 -11.86 -5.63
C GLY A 174 4.83 -10.55 -5.86
N THR A 175 5.40 -9.40 -5.50
CA THR A 175 4.75 -8.09 -5.72
C THR A 175 4.68 -7.70 -7.20
N LEU A 176 5.68 -8.07 -8.02
CA LEU A 176 5.65 -7.89 -9.46
C LEU A 176 4.58 -8.77 -10.14
N VAL A 177 4.44 -10.02 -9.69
CA VAL A 177 3.37 -10.93 -10.13
C VAL A 177 2.01 -10.39 -9.71
N CYS A 178 1.89 -9.90 -8.47
CA CYS A 178 0.70 -9.25 -7.94
C CYS A 178 0.23 -8.12 -8.86
N ARG A 179 1.13 -7.19 -9.23
CA ARG A 179 0.80 -6.09 -10.15
C ARG A 179 0.19 -6.58 -11.46
N ARG A 180 0.72 -7.66 -12.04
CA ARG A 180 0.20 -8.24 -13.29
C ARG A 180 -1.14 -8.93 -13.09
N TRP A 181 -1.32 -9.66 -11.99
CA TRP A 181 -2.58 -10.35 -11.70
C TRP A 181 -3.69 -9.40 -11.30
N LEU A 182 -3.39 -8.31 -10.58
CA LEU A 182 -4.37 -7.29 -10.20
C LEU A 182 -5.07 -6.73 -11.44
N LEU A 183 -4.30 -6.39 -12.47
CA LEU A 183 -4.83 -5.85 -13.73
C LEU A 183 -5.69 -6.86 -14.52
N ARG A 184 -5.47 -8.17 -14.34
CA ARG A 184 -6.16 -9.22 -15.12
C ARG A 184 -7.27 -9.94 -14.38
N HIS A 185 -7.20 -9.97 -13.05
CA HIS A 185 -7.98 -10.87 -12.22
C HIS A 185 -8.58 -10.17 -11.00
N GLY A 186 -8.34 -8.87 -10.80
CA GLY A 186 -8.81 -8.14 -9.64
C GLY A 186 -8.08 -8.55 -8.34
N LEU A 187 -8.55 -7.99 -7.22
CA LEU A 187 -8.02 -8.25 -5.88
C LEU A 187 -8.24 -9.72 -5.46
N VAL A 188 -9.48 -10.19 -5.53
CA VAL A 188 -9.89 -11.53 -5.08
C VAL A 188 -9.23 -12.59 -5.95
N GLY A 189 -9.25 -12.41 -7.27
CA GLY A 189 -8.65 -13.36 -8.20
C GLY A 189 -7.12 -13.44 -8.08
N SER A 190 -6.44 -12.35 -7.73
CA SER A 190 -5.00 -12.33 -7.46
C SER A 190 -4.65 -13.10 -6.20
N VAL A 191 -5.38 -12.85 -5.11
CA VAL A 191 -5.18 -13.53 -3.83
C VAL A 191 -5.45 -15.03 -3.91
N LEU A 192 -6.50 -15.44 -4.62
CA LEU A 192 -6.80 -16.86 -4.83
C LEU A 192 -5.66 -17.59 -5.55
N ARG A 193 -5.05 -16.97 -6.56
CA ARG A 193 -3.88 -17.53 -7.26
C ARG A 193 -2.64 -17.55 -6.39
N GLY A 194 -2.39 -16.46 -5.65
CA GLY A 194 -1.29 -16.37 -4.68
C GLY A 194 -1.38 -17.42 -3.58
N SER A 195 -2.59 -17.89 -3.25
CA SER A 195 -2.81 -18.92 -2.23
C SER A 195 -2.14 -20.25 -2.56
N GLY A 196 -1.87 -20.54 -3.84
CA GLY A 196 -1.13 -21.75 -4.24
C GLY A 196 0.30 -21.76 -3.69
N PHE A 197 1.00 -20.62 -3.74
CA PHE A 197 2.33 -20.50 -3.15
C PHE A 197 2.30 -20.65 -1.62
N THR A 198 1.31 -20.03 -0.97
CA THR A 198 1.12 -20.13 0.48
C THR A 198 0.78 -21.55 0.93
N LEU A 199 -0.02 -22.29 0.16
CA LEU A 199 -0.32 -23.70 0.41
C LEU A 199 0.92 -24.58 0.28
N ALA A 200 1.69 -24.42 -0.80
CA ALA A 200 2.93 -25.15 -0.99
C ALA A 200 3.92 -24.88 0.16
N ALA A 201 4.04 -23.62 0.58
CA ALA A 201 4.85 -23.24 1.73
C ALA A 201 4.36 -23.91 3.04
N ALA A 202 3.05 -23.87 3.31
CA ALA A 202 2.46 -24.49 4.50
C ALA A 202 2.76 -25.99 4.57
N LEU A 203 2.57 -26.71 3.47
CA LEU A 203 2.81 -28.15 3.41
C LEU A 203 4.30 -28.48 3.62
N LEU A 204 5.21 -27.75 2.97
CA LEU A 204 6.65 -27.98 3.10
C LEU A 204 7.18 -27.63 4.49
N LEU A 205 6.72 -26.53 5.09
CA LEU A 205 7.08 -26.15 6.47
C LEU A 205 6.49 -27.13 7.49
N GLY A 206 5.25 -27.56 7.27
CA GLY A 206 4.61 -28.60 8.08
C GLY A 206 5.44 -29.88 8.06
N LEU A 207 5.78 -30.40 6.88
CA LEU A 207 6.65 -31.58 6.74
C LEU A 207 8.03 -31.38 7.37
N GLN A 208 8.63 -30.21 7.17
CA GLN A 208 9.92 -29.88 7.76
C GLN A 208 9.89 -29.95 9.28
N ALA A 209 8.83 -29.45 9.93
CA ALA A 209 8.70 -29.44 11.38
C ALA A 209 8.74 -30.84 12.02
N TRP A 210 8.33 -31.87 11.28
CA TRP A 210 8.37 -33.27 11.72
C TRP A 210 9.60 -34.01 11.21
N SER A 211 10.43 -33.37 10.40
CA SER A 211 11.70 -33.92 9.92
C SER A 211 12.83 -33.47 10.83
N ASP A 212 13.76 -34.37 11.16
CA ASP A 212 15.02 -34.01 11.84
C ASP A 212 16.07 -33.45 10.85
N THR A 213 15.63 -32.88 9.72
CA THR A 213 16.54 -32.41 8.67
C THR A 213 17.10 -31.02 9.00
N ARG A 214 18.39 -30.98 9.35
CA ARG A 214 19.15 -29.73 9.55
C ARG A 214 19.76 -29.24 8.24
N SER A 215 18.90 -28.73 7.36
CA SER A 215 19.30 -28.23 6.04
C SER A 215 18.80 -26.80 5.83
N VAL A 216 19.67 -25.94 5.31
CA VAL A 216 19.28 -24.58 4.90
C VAL A 216 18.15 -24.63 3.87
N TRP A 217 18.20 -25.59 2.95
CA TRP A 217 17.19 -25.76 1.90
C TRP A 217 15.84 -26.19 2.44
N SER A 218 15.81 -26.98 3.53
CA SER A 218 14.55 -27.41 4.15
C SER A 218 13.81 -26.25 4.80
N VAL A 219 14.52 -25.18 5.20
CA VAL A 219 13.92 -23.93 5.69
C VAL A 219 13.63 -22.97 4.52
N MET A 220 14.61 -22.73 3.64
CA MET A 220 14.58 -21.60 2.71
C MET A 220 13.64 -21.81 1.53
N ALA A 221 13.59 -23.01 0.95
CA ALA A 221 12.69 -23.29 -0.17
C ALA A 221 11.21 -23.01 0.18
N PRO A 222 10.67 -23.50 1.32
CA PRO A 222 9.33 -23.11 1.74
C PRO A 222 9.19 -21.61 2.05
N VAL A 223 10.21 -20.99 2.65
CA VAL A 223 10.18 -19.55 2.96
C VAL A 223 10.08 -18.71 1.69
N TRP A 224 10.72 -19.10 0.58
CA TRP A 224 10.58 -18.41 -0.70
C TRP A 224 9.16 -18.50 -1.25
N LEU A 225 8.53 -19.67 -1.17
CA LEU A 225 7.13 -19.84 -1.56
C LEU A 225 6.20 -19.00 -0.66
N TYR A 226 6.49 -18.95 0.64
CA TYR A 226 5.76 -18.10 1.58
C TYR A 226 5.90 -16.63 1.18
N ALA A 227 7.13 -16.16 0.93
CA ALA A 227 7.44 -14.78 0.54
C ALA A 227 6.79 -14.39 -0.79
N LEU A 228 6.75 -15.29 -1.77
CA LEU A 228 6.03 -15.11 -3.04
C LEU A 228 4.53 -14.91 -2.80
N GLY A 229 3.91 -15.81 -2.02
CA GLY A 229 2.50 -15.69 -1.65
C GLY A 229 2.21 -14.40 -0.89
N HIS A 230 3.04 -14.07 0.11
CA HIS A 230 2.94 -12.83 0.88
C HIS A 230 3.07 -11.58 0.00
N GLY A 231 3.98 -11.59 -0.98
CA GLY A 231 4.13 -10.50 -1.96
C GLY A 231 2.87 -10.26 -2.81
N VAL A 232 1.98 -11.26 -2.93
CA VAL A 232 0.66 -11.11 -3.54
C VAL A 232 -0.39 -10.68 -2.54
N HIS A 233 -0.46 -11.36 -1.39
CA HIS A 233 -1.51 -11.11 -0.38
C HIS A 233 -1.43 -9.72 0.20
N GLN A 234 -0.23 -9.22 0.51
CA GLN A 234 -0.08 -8.00 1.28
C GLN A 234 -0.57 -6.75 0.52
N PRO A 235 -0.18 -6.49 -0.74
CA PRO A 235 -0.70 -5.34 -1.49
C PRO A 235 -2.21 -5.44 -1.73
N CYS A 236 -2.71 -6.64 -2.08
CA CYS A 236 -4.13 -6.85 -2.33
C CYS A 236 -4.98 -6.60 -1.09
N ALA A 237 -4.56 -7.16 0.05
CA ALA A 237 -5.34 -7.08 1.28
C ALA A 237 -5.27 -5.68 1.91
N GLN A 238 -4.15 -4.95 1.76
CA GLN A 238 -4.07 -3.54 2.15
C GLN A 238 -4.98 -2.65 1.28
N ALA A 239 -5.01 -2.87 -0.03
CA ALA A 239 -5.95 -2.16 -0.90
C ALA A 239 -7.41 -2.53 -0.59
N GLY A 240 -7.68 -3.82 -0.33
CA GLY A 240 -9.01 -4.33 -0.03
C GLY A 240 -9.57 -3.86 1.32
N SER A 241 -8.73 -3.67 2.34
CA SER A 241 -9.18 -3.17 3.65
C SER A 241 -9.55 -1.68 3.59
N VAL A 242 -8.90 -0.90 2.74
CA VAL A 242 -9.11 0.55 2.63
C VAL A 242 -10.16 0.90 1.58
N GLY A 243 -10.21 0.18 0.47
CA GLY A 243 -11.06 0.47 -0.70
C GLY A 243 -12.54 0.73 -0.40
N PRO A 244 -13.20 -0.02 0.52
CA PRO A 244 -14.60 0.21 0.88
C PRO A 244 -14.88 1.54 1.60
N PHE A 245 -13.86 2.29 2.02
CA PHE A 245 -13.99 3.48 2.87
C PHE A 245 -13.37 4.73 2.24
N PRO A 246 -13.80 5.19 1.06
CA PRO A 246 -13.17 6.32 0.36
C PRO A 246 -13.16 7.62 1.20
N HIS A 247 -14.21 7.89 1.97
CA HIS A 247 -14.30 9.07 2.84
C HIS A 247 -13.58 8.92 4.18
N ALA A 248 -13.11 7.71 4.53
CA ALA A 248 -12.42 7.42 5.79
C ALA A 248 -11.15 6.59 5.57
N ALA A 249 -10.53 6.70 4.39
CA ALA A 249 -9.41 5.86 3.98
C ALA A 249 -8.23 5.93 4.97
N GLY A 250 -7.93 7.13 5.49
CA GLY A 250 -6.88 7.30 6.50
C GLY A 250 -7.17 6.57 7.81
N VAL A 251 -8.42 6.57 8.28
CA VAL A 251 -8.82 5.84 9.49
C VAL A 251 -8.76 4.33 9.25
N ALA A 252 -9.25 3.86 8.10
CA ALA A 252 -9.19 2.45 7.74
C ALA A 252 -7.74 1.94 7.63
N SER A 253 -6.85 2.69 6.97
CA SER A 253 -5.41 2.36 6.90
C SER A 253 -4.76 2.32 8.29
N ALA A 254 -5.05 3.31 9.15
CA ALA A 254 -4.50 3.35 10.51
C ALA A 254 -4.97 2.16 11.35
N LEU A 255 -6.25 1.79 11.27
CA LEU A 255 -6.80 0.62 11.95
C LEU A 255 -6.20 -0.68 11.43
N ALA A 256 -6.06 -0.83 10.11
CA ALA A 256 -5.46 -2.02 9.51
C ALA A 256 -4.01 -2.18 9.98
N GLY A 257 -3.25 -1.08 10.01
CA GLY A 257 -1.89 -1.04 10.56
C GLY A 257 -1.83 -1.37 12.05
N PHE A 258 -2.77 -0.85 12.85
CA PHE A 258 -2.84 -1.16 14.28
C PHE A 258 -3.13 -2.65 14.53
N VAL A 259 -4.10 -3.24 13.82
CA VAL A 259 -4.42 -4.68 13.94
C VAL A 259 -3.25 -5.54 13.49
N LEU A 260 -2.55 -5.15 12.42
CA LEU A 260 -1.33 -5.80 11.96
C LEU A 260 -0.23 -5.78 13.04
N ALA A 261 0.03 -4.62 13.62
CA ALA A 261 1.03 -4.45 14.67
C ALA A 261 0.70 -5.26 15.93
N ALA A 262 -0.57 -5.27 16.36
CA ALA A 262 -1.04 -6.09 17.47
C ALA A 262 -0.85 -7.59 17.20
N GLY A 263 -1.16 -8.04 15.98
CA GLY A 263 -0.93 -9.43 15.57
C GLY A 263 0.55 -9.82 15.54
N ALA A 264 1.41 -8.93 15.03
CA ALA A 264 2.86 -9.12 15.03
C ALA A 264 3.43 -9.18 16.45
N PHE A 265 2.94 -8.30 17.34
CA PHE A 265 3.31 -8.34 18.76
C PHE A 265 2.93 -9.67 19.42
N GLY A 266 1.69 -10.15 19.22
CA GLY A 266 1.26 -11.45 19.74
C GLY A 266 2.09 -12.61 19.18
N THR A 267 2.44 -12.54 17.90
CA THR A 267 3.29 -13.54 17.24
C THR A 267 4.72 -13.51 17.79
N GLY A 268 5.27 -12.32 18.08
CA GLY A 268 6.57 -12.16 18.72
C GLY A 268 6.61 -12.70 20.15
N LEU A 269 5.56 -12.46 20.94
CA LEU A 269 5.43 -13.03 22.29
C LEU A 269 5.42 -14.56 22.25
N TRP A 270 4.63 -15.14 21.34
CA TRP A 270 4.60 -16.59 21.15
C TRP A 270 5.95 -17.12 20.70
N LEU A 271 6.59 -16.48 19.71
CA LEU A 271 7.88 -16.91 19.19
C LEU A 271 8.97 -16.87 20.26
N GLY A 272 8.99 -15.83 21.10
CA GLY A 272 9.96 -15.71 22.19
C GLY A 272 9.88 -16.86 23.19
N TRP A 273 8.69 -17.43 23.42
CA TRP A 273 8.51 -18.62 24.24
C TRP A 273 8.77 -19.93 23.47
N ALA A 274 8.40 -19.97 22.19
CA ALA A 274 8.45 -21.20 21.38
C ALA A 274 9.84 -21.52 20.81
N LEU A 275 10.73 -20.53 20.68
CA LEU A 275 12.08 -20.75 20.12
C LEU A 275 12.90 -21.70 21.01
N ASP A 276 13.44 -22.73 20.38
CA ASP A 276 14.31 -23.74 20.98
C ASP A 276 15.53 -23.99 20.07
N ASP A 277 16.36 -24.99 20.40
CA ASP A 277 17.54 -25.37 19.61
C ASP A 277 17.19 -26.17 18.34
N THR A 278 15.99 -25.98 17.79
CA THR A 278 15.49 -26.66 16.59
C THR A 278 14.93 -25.70 15.55
N THR A 279 14.56 -26.23 14.38
CA THR A 279 13.85 -25.46 13.34
C THR A 279 12.33 -25.49 13.53
N ARG A 280 11.82 -26.27 14.50
CA ARG A 280 10.40 -26.62 14.61
C ARG A 280 9.51 -25.44 14.93
N ALA A 281 9.95 -24.58 15.86
CA ALA A 281 9.19 -23.38 16.24
C ALA A 281 8.95 -22.47 15.03
N LEU A 282 10.00 -22.20 14.24
CA LEU A 282 9.89 -21.40 13.02
C LEU A 282 8.99 -22.09 11.99
N ALA A 283 9.21 -23.38 11.74
CA ALA A 283 8.48 -24.16 10.75
C ALA A 283 6.97 -24.24 11.07
N LEU A 284 6.62 -24.67 12.28
CA LEU A 284 5.23 -24.78 12.74
C LEU A 284 4.55 -23.42 12.80
N GLY A 285 5.24 -22.40 13.31
CA GLY A 285 4.69 -21.05 13.40
C GLY A 285 4.34 -20.47 12.04
N MET A 286 5.26 -20.55 11.09
CA MET A 286 5.02 -20.10 9.72
C MET A 286 3.95 -20.95 9.01
N SER A 287 3.96 -22.28 9.20
CA SER A 287 2.95 -23.18 8.65
C SER A 287 1.55 -22.86 9.21
N MET A 288 1.43 -22.59 10.51
CA MET A 288 0.18 -22.20 11.15
C MET A 288 -0.33 -20.86 10.60
N ALA A 289 0.55 -19.87 10.50
CA ALA A 289 0.20 -18.57 9.92
C ALA A 289 -0.26 -18.70 8.44
N ALA A 290 0.41 -19.55 7.66
CA ALA A 290 -0.01 -19.88 6.29
C ALA A 290 -1.39 -20.55 6.27
N ALA A 291 -1.64 -21.52 7.14
CA ALA A 291 -2.93 -22.19 7.26
C ALA A 291 -4.05 -21.22 7.65
N CYS A 292 -3.80 -20.30 8.59
CA CYS A 292 -4.75 -19.25 8.94
C CYS A 292 -5.04 -18.33 7.73
N ALA A 293 -4.00 -17.90 7.01
CA ALA A 293 -4.17 -17.09 5.80
C ALA A 293 -5.00 -17.82 4.74
N LEU A 294 -4.73 -19.10 4.50
CA LEU A 294 -5.51 -19.95 3.58
C LEU A 294 -6.96 -20.09 4.04
N GLY A 295 -7.18 -20.26 5.34
CA GLY A 295 -8.50 -20.28 5.95
C GLY A 295 -9.28 -18.99 5.72
N VAL A 296 -8.63 -17.83 5.83
CA VAL A 296 -9.26 -16.53 5.50
C VAL A 296 -9.53 -16.41 4.01
N ILE A 297 -8.57 -16.80 3.15
CA ILE A 297 -8.69 -16.71 1.69
C ILE A 297 -9.88 -17.53 1.19
N TRP A 298 -9.90 -18.82 1.54
CA TRP A 298 -10.92 -19.77 1.07
C TRP A 298 -12.19 -19.73 1.92
N GLY A 299 -12.14 -19.25 3.15
CA GLY A 299 -13.32 -19.10 4.01
C GLY A 299 -14.13 -17.84 3.70
N ALA A 300 -13.43 -16.71 3.52
CA ALA A 300 -14.05 -15.39 3.47
C ALA A 300 -13.71 -14.59 2.20
N VAL A 301 -12.44 -14.46 1.82
CA VAL A 301 -12.03 -13.59 0.68
C VAL A 301 -12.69 -14.02 -0.62
N ARG A 302 -12.76 -15.33 -0.91
CA ARG A 302 -13.39 -15.85 -2.13
C ARG A 302 -14.87 -15.46 -2.30
N ARG A 303 -15.53 -15.07 -1.20
CA ARG A 303 -16.95 -14.70 -1.18
C ARG A 303 -17.16 -13.19 -1.33
N LEU A 304 -16.10 -12.41 -1.24
CA LEU A 304 -16.17 -10.97 -1.45
C LEU A 304 -16.46 -10.67 -2.92
N ARG A 305 -17.38 -9.74 -3.15
CA ARG A 305 -17.63 -9.19 -4.49
C ARG A 305 -16.75 -7.96 -4.66
N GLU A 306 -16.08 -7.85 -5.80
CA GLU A 306 -15.30 -6.65 -6.09
C GLU A 306 -16.25 -5.50 -6.43
N PRO A 307 -16.20 -4.38 -5.71
CA PRO A 307 -17.14 -3.28 -5.91
C PRO A 307 -16.89 -2.47 -7.21
N TRP A 308 -15.86 -2.81 -7.99
CA TRP A 308 -15.36 -2.00 -9.12
C TRP A 308 -15.72 -2.54 -10.52
N HIS A 309 -16.53 -3.61 -10.60
CA HIS A 309 -16.97 -4.22 -11.85
C HIS A 309 -18.48 -4.07 -12.11
N GLY A 310 -19.09 -3.01 -11.57
CA GLY A 310 -20.46 -2.58 -11.89
C GLY A 310 -20.43 -1.33 -12.75
#